data_AF-A0A1I0QBQ6-F1
#
_entry.id   AF-A0A1I0QBQ6-F1
#
_cell.length_a   1.000
_cell.length_b   1.000
_cell.length_c   1.000
_cell.angle_alpha   90.00
_cell.angle_beta   90.00
_cell.angle_gamma   90.00
#
_symmetry.space_group_name_H-M   'P 1'
#
loop_
_entity.id
_entity.type
_entity.pdbx_description
1 polymer ?
#
loop_
_entity_poly.entity_id
_entity_poly.type
_entity_poly.pdbx_seq_one_letter_code
_entity_poly.pdbx_strand_id
1 'polypeptide(L)'
;MLDASVTASVVDGDLELAFTVRNTGDEPVECSFRDGQRVDAVAERDDDSERDADEVWRYGDGRLFSMALGTETIPTGGEATFDATWHDPDPGEYRVRVWLAATDADASAETRVSVA
;
A
#
# COMPACT_ATOMS: atom_id res chain seq x y z
N MET A 1 -14.12 12.01 -0.79
CA MET A 1 -12.71 12.20 -1.23
C MET A 1 -11.86 11.39 -0.29
N LEU A 2 -10.90 10.61 -0.81
CA LEU A 2 -9.98 9.84 0.00
C LEU A 2 -8.59 10.48 -0.09
N ASP A 3 -7.99 10.73 1.06
CA ASP A 3 -6.56 11.03 1.20
C ASP A 3 -5.85 9.78 1.72
N ALA A 4 -4.58 9.65 1.38
CA ALA A 4 -3.77 8.53 1.85
C ALA A 4 -2.38 8.94 2.33
N SER A 5 -1.88 8.18 3.29
CA SER A 5 -0.50 8.25 3.76
C SER A 5 0.05 6.85 3.96
N VAL A 6 1.37 6.71 3.85
CA VAL A 6 2.06 5.46 4.18
C VAL A 6 3.27 5.76 5.05
N THR A 7 3.43 4.98 6.10
CA THR A 7 4.67 4.95 6.88
C THR A 7 5.37 3.64 6.66
N ALA A 8 6.70 3.70 6.56
CA ALA A 8 7.56 2.54 6.38
C ALA A 8 8.48 2.40 7.62
N SER A 9 8.68 1.18 8.10
CA SER A 9 9.54 0.89 9.25
C SER A 9 10.27 -0.43 9.05
N VAL A 10 11.57 -0.46 9.32
CA VAL A 10 12.37 -1.70 9.28
C VAL A 10 12.36 -2.31 10.67
N VAL A 11 11.81 -3.52 10.81
CA VAL A 11 11.65 -4.25 12.07
C VAL A 11 12.14 -5.68 11.86
N ASP A 12 13.14 -6.11 12.64
CA ASP A 12 13.71 -7.47 12.58
C ASP A 12 14.16 -7.92 11.17
N GLY A 13 14.56 -6.97 10.32
CA GLY A 13 14.99 -7.24 8.94
C GLY A 13 13.86 -7.17 7.91
N ASP A 14 12.60 -7.07 8.34
CA ASP A 14 11.45 -6.89 7.47
C ASP A 14 11.10 -5.40 7.32
N LEU A 15 10.58 -5.03 6.16
CA LEU A 15 10.02 -3.70 5.92
C LEU A 15 8.49 -3.74 6.09
N GLU A 16 8.01 -3.15 7.17
CA GLU A 16 6.60 -2.98 7.48
C GLU A 16 6.06 -1.67 6.92
N LEU A 17 4.92 -1.74 6.23
CA LEU A 17 4.22 -0.62 5.64
C LEU A 17 2.85 -0.50 6.31
N ALA A 18 2.55 0.66 6.88
CA ALA A 18 1.22 0.99 7.38
C ALA A 18 0.60 2.06 6.49
N PHE A 19 -0.37 1.65 5.66
CA PHE A 19 -1.07 2.49 4.71
C PHE A 19 -2.41 2.95 5.28
N THR A 20 -2.56 4.25 5.51
CA THR A 20 -3.77 4.83 6.09
C THR A 20 -4.54 5.60 5.03
N VAL A 21 -5.82 5.29 4.90
CA VAL A 21 -6.76 5.98 4.02
C VAL A 21 -7.76 6.73 4.88
N ARG A 22 -7.89 8.03 4.63
CA ARG A 22 -8.79 8.93 5.34
C ARG A 22 -9.86 9.47 4.40
N ASN A 23 -11.13 9.37 4.80
CA ASN A 23 -12.21 10.01 4.08
C ASN A 23 -12.34 11.49 4.53
N THR A 24 -11.92 12.39 3.65
CA THR A 24 -11.99 13.85 3.85
C THR A 24 -13.20 14.50 3.16
N GLY A 25 -14.06 13.68 2.52
CA GLY A 25 -15.33 14.14 1.99
C GLY A 25 -16.44 14.20 3.03
N ASP A 26 -17.63 14.61 2.59
CA ASP A 26 -18.81 14.79 3.45
C ASP A 26 -19.73 13.55 3.52
N GLU A 27 -19.49 12.55 2.68
CA GLU A 27 -20.27 11.31 2.59
C GLU A 27 -19.40 10.08 2.88
N PRO A 28 -19.95 9.00 3.47
CA PRO A 28 -19.24 7.73 3.60
C PRO A 28 -18.81 7.18 2.24
N VAL A 29 -17.63 6.56 2.20
CA VAL A 29 -17.11 5.91 0.99
C VAL A 29 -17.14 4.39 1.18
N GLU A 30 -17.80 3.70 0.28
CA GLU A 30 -17.80 2.23 0.20
C GLU A 30 -16.69 1.77 -0.75
N CYS A 31 -15.87 0.84 -0.30
CA CYS A 31 -14.76 0.26 -1.05
C CYS A 31 -15.07 -1.22 -1.32
N SER A 32 -15.30 -1.59 -2.58
CA SER A 32 -15.52 -2.99 -2.97
C SER A 32 -14.23 -3.65 -3.44
N PHE A 33 -14.03 -4.91 -3.07
CA PHE A 33 -12.84 -5.69 -3.39
C PHE A 33 -13.23 -7.00 -4.09
N ARG A 34 -12.43 -7.40 -5.08
CA ARG A 34 -12.68 -8.62 -5.88
C ARG A 34 -12.28 -9.91 -5.16
N ASP A 35 -11.48 -9.80 -4.11
CA ASP A 35 -11.00 -10.91 -3.30
C ASP A 35 -10.59 -10.38 -1.90
N GLY A 36 -9.79 -11.15 -1.17
CA GLY A 36 -9.28 -10.80 0.16
C GLY A 36 -8.21 -9.72 0.17
N GLN A 37 -7.69 -9.29 -0.98
CA GLN A 37 -6.70 -8.23 -1.06
C GLN A 37 -7.36 -6.87 -0.79
N ARG A 38 -6.81 -6.11 0.17
CA ARG A 38 -7.28 -4.76 0.50
C ARG A 38 -6.39 -3.68 -0.08
N VAL A 39 -5.10 -3.96 -0.15
CA VAL A 39 -4.08 -3.08 -0.73
C VAL A 39 -3.15 -3.88 -1.62
N ASP A 40 -2.50 -3.19 -2.54
CA ASP A 40 -1.30 -3.67 -3.20
C ASP A 40 -0.20 -2.62 -3.06
N ALA A 41 1.04 -3.06 -3.20
CA ALA A 41 2.21 -2.22 -3.05
C ALA A 41 3.32 -2.67 -3.97
N VAL A 42 4.15 -1.72 -4.40
CA VAL A 42 5.40 -2.01 -5.12
C VAL A 42 6.55 -1.25 -4.48
N ALA A 43 7.74 -1.83 -4.56
CA ALA A 43 8.98 -1.15 -4.28
C ALA A 43 9.86 -1.13 -5.53
N GLU A 44 10.38 0.05 -5.80
CA GLU A 44 11.31 0.33 -6.89
C GLU A 44 12.61 0.83 -6.28
N ARG A 45 13.76 0.50 -6.89
CA ARG A 45 15.04 1.10 -6.47
C ARG A 45 14.99 2.61 -6.74
N ASP A 46 15.36 3.42 -5.75
CA ASP A 46 15.43 4.89 -5.89
C ASP A 46 16.82 5.29 -6.42
N ASP A 47 17.16 4.80 -7.62
CA ASP A 47 18.37 5.23 -8.33
C ASP A 47 18.06 6.53 -9.10
N ASP A 48 18.91 7.56 -8.98
CA ASP A 48 18.80 8.87 -9.66
C ASP A 48 18.77 8.80 -11.21
N SER A 49 18.84 7.61 -11.79
CA SER A 49 18.74 7.41 -13.23
C SER A 49 17.28 7.39 -13.70
N GLU A 50 16.90 8.38 -14.52
CA GLU A 50 15.58 8.52 -15.19
C GLU A 50 15.21 7.37 -16.15
N ARG A 51 15.89 6.22 -16.09
CA ARG A 51 15.56 5.03 -16.89
C ARG A 51 14.82 4.06 -15.99
N ASP A 52 13.57 3.81 -16.34
CA ASP A 52 12.69 2.72 -15.88
C ASP A 52 12.99 2.24 -14.47
N ALA A 53 12.29 2.80 -13.47
CA ALA A 53 12.40 2.36 -12.09
C ALA A 53 12.18 0.84 -12.00
N ASP A 54 13.24 0.10 -11.66
CA ASP A 54 13.20 -1.36 -11.60
C ASP A 54 12.35 -1.79 -10.40
N GLU A 55 11.12 -2.25 -10.65
CA GLU A 55 10.26 -2.91 -9.65
C GLU A 55 10.99 -4.15 -9.14
N VAL A 56 11.39 -4.14 -7.87
CA VAL A 56 12.11 -5.23 -7.21
C VAL A 56 11.20 -6.07 -6.31
N TRP A 57 10.02 -5.53 -5.99
CA TRP A 57 9.05 -6.19 -5.13
C TRP A 57 7.63 -5.72 -5.41
N ARG A 58 6.69 -6.66 -5.27
CA ARG A 58 5.25 -6.39 -5.27
C ARG A 58 4.56 -7.19 -4.18
N TYR A 59 3.71 -6.54 -3.40
CA TYR A 59 3.01 -7.16 -2.26
C TYR A 59 2.12 -8.31 -2.69
N GLY A 60 1.31 -8.12 -3.74
CA GLY A 60 0.40 -9.16 -4.22
C GLY A 60 1.08 -10.36 -4.87
N ASP A 61 2.36 -10.26 -5.27
CA ASP A 61 3.02 -11.36 -5.98
C ASP A 61 3.29 -12.56 -5.06
N GLY A 62 2.95 -13.76 -5.54
CA GLY A 62 3.07 -15.01 -4.77
C GLY A 62 2.14 -15.14 -3.56
N ARG A 63 1.29 -14.15 -3.24
CA ARG A 63 0.34 -14.22 -2.12
C ARG A 63 -0.99 -14.86 -2.52
N LEU A 64 -1.56 -15.66 -1.62
CA LEU A 64 -2.89 -16.22 -1.77
C LEU A 64 -3.90 -15.35 -1.00
N PHE A 65 -4.83 -14.76 -1.72
CA PHE A 65 -5.98 -14.07 -1.14
C PHE A 65 -7.23 -14.94 -1.24
N SER A 66 -8.13 -14.81 -0.26
CA SER A 66 -9.43 -15.49 -0.33
C SER A 66 -10.21 -15.00 -1.54
N MET A 67 -10.85 -15.88 -2.32
CA MET A 67 -11.70 -15.47 -3.47
C MET A 67 -13.06 -14.88 -3.05
N ALA A 68 -13.21 -14.44 -1.81
CA ALA A 68 -14.44 -13.86 -1.30
C ALA A 68 -14.47 -12.35 -1.62
N LEU A 69 -15.55 -11.90 -2.26
CA LEU A 69 -15.81 -10.47 -2.42
C LEU A 69 -15.86 -9.80 -1.04
N GLY A 70 -15.26 -8.62 -0.94
CA GLY A 70 -15.22 -7.84 0.29
C GLY A 70 -15.76 -6.44 0.08
N THR A 71 -16.31 -5.86 1.15
CA THR A 71 -16.70 -4.45 1.18
C THR A 71 -16.25 -3.85 2.50
N GLU A 72 -15.69 -2.65 2.45
CA GLU A 72 -15.39 -1.85 3.64
C GLU A 72 -15.92 -0.43 3.46
N THR A 73 -16.49 0.12 4.54
CA THR A 73 -17.00 1.49 4.54
C THR A 73 -16.07 2.37 5.36
N ILE A 74 -15.56 3.45 4.76
CA ILE A 74 -14.82 4.50 5.47
C ILE A 74 -15.80 5.64 5.74
N PRO A 75 -16.24 5.85 7.01
CA PRO A 75 -17.19 6.91 7.35
C PRO A 75 -16.65 8.30 7.01
N THR A 76 -17.53 9.28 6.91
CA THR A 76 -17.17 10.71 6.83
C THR A 76 -16.22 11.08 7.97
N GLY A 77 -15.03 11.59 7.64
CA GLY A 77 -13.98 11.96 8.60
C GLY A 77 -13.25 10.79 9.26
N GLY A 78 -13.63 9.55 8.93
CA GLY A 78 -13.02 8.32 9.42
C GLY A 78 -11.79 7.92 8.61
N GLU A 79 -11.08 6.92 9.12
CA GLU A 79 -9.88 6.36 8.50
C GLU A 79 -9.82 4.84 8.68
N ALA A 80 -9.10 4.19 7.78
CA ALA A 80 -8.78 2.77 7.81
C ALA A 80 -7.27 2.60 7.53
N THR A 81 -6.63 1.69 8.27
CA THR A 81 -5.21 1.38 8.09
C THR A 81 -5.05 -0.07 7.66
N PHE A 82 -4.17 -0.27 6.67
CA PHE A 82 -3.87 -1.56 6.06
C PHE A 82 -2.37 -1.80 6.10
N ASP A 83 -1.99 -2.99 6.56
CA ASP A 83 -0.59 -3.36 6.69
C ASP A 83 -0.11 -4.19 5.49
N ALA A 84 1.12 -3.96 5.07
CA ALA A 84 1.83 -4.77 4.09
C ALA A 84 3.28 -4.97 4.57
N THR A 85 3.83 -6.15 4.34
CA THR A 85 5.20 -6.49 4.77
C THR A 85 6.01 -7.00 3.59
N TRP A 86 7.17 -6.40 3.36
CA TRP A 86 8.21 -6.95 2.51
C TRP A 86 9.25 -7.63 3.40
N HIS A 87 9.31 -8.95 3.33
CA HIS A 87 10.24 -9.74 4.13
C HIS A 87 11.63 -9.75 3.52
N ASP A 88 12.65 -9.60 4.38
CA ASP A 88 14.08 -9.66 4.04
C ASP A 88 14.47 -8.89 2.75
N PRO A 89 14.10 -7.60 2.57
CA PRO A 89 14.58 -6.79 1.45
C PRO A 89 16.10 -6.70 1.45
N ASP A 90 16.70 -6.77 0.26
CA ASP A 90 18.12 -6.43 0.09
C ASP A 90 18.40 -5.01 0.62
N PRO A 91 19.60 -4.72 1.15
CA PRO A 91 19.96 -3.35 1.50
C PRO A 91 19.88 -2.38 0.32
N GLY A 92 19.53 -1.12 0.59
CA GLY A 92 19.50 -0.03 -0.37
C GLY A 92 18.37 0.98 -0.16
N GLU A 93 18.23 1.89 -1.12
CA GLU A 93 17.20 2.93 -1.11
C GLU A 93 16.06 2.58 -2.06
N TYR A 94 14.84 2.76 -1.57
CA TYR A 94 13.63 2.36 -2.26
C TYR A 94 12.57 3.44 -2.24
N ARG A 95 11.85 3.54 -3.35
CA ARG A 95 10.57 4.22 -3.47
C ARG A 95 9.47 3.18 -3.36
N VAL A 96 8.63 3.30 -2.34
CA VAL A 96 7.53 2.37 -2.09
C VAL A 96 6.22 3.08 -2.34
N ARG A 97 5.39 2.50 -3.21
CA ARG A 97 4.05 2.98 -3.50
C ARG A 97 3.03 1.97 -3.02
N VAL A 98 1.98 2.43 -2.34
CA VAL A 98 0.89 1.61 -1.84
C VAL A 98 -0.44 2.19 -2.29
N TRP A 99 -1.40 1.35 -2.64
CA TRP A 99 -2.73 1.78 -3.06
C TRP A 99 -3.83 0.81 -2.61
N LEU A 100 -5.05 1.34 -2.52
CA LEU A 100 -6.26 0.53 -2.33
C LEU A 100 -6.49 -0.38 -3.52
N ALA A 101 -6.75 -1.67 -3.27
CA ALA A 101 -7.14 -2.64 -4.29
C ALA A 101 -8.65 -2.59 -4.62
N ALA A 102 -9.36 -1.56 -4.12
CA ALA A 102 -10.78 -1.41 -4.34
C ALA A 102 -11.11 -1.12 -5.81
N THR A 103 -12.28 -1.55 -6.28
CA THR A 103 -12.69 -1.35 -7.68
C THR A 103 -13.44 -0.06 -7.94
N ASP A 104 -13.99 0.55 -6.89
CA ASP A 104 -14.92 1.67 -6.96
C ASP A 104 -14.42 2.89 -6.16
N ALA A 105 -13.22 2.79 -5.58
CA ALA A 105 -12.58 3.83 -4.80
C ALA A 105 -11.06 3.78 -4.97
N ASP A 106 -10.44 4.95 -5.06
CA ASP A 106 -9.01 5.10 -5.28
C ASP A 106 -8.38 5.88 -4.13
N ALA A 107 -7.28 5.36 -3.59
CA ALA A 107 -6.37 6.07 -2.70
C ALA A 107 -4.98 5.46 -2.83
N SER A 108 -3.95 6.29 -2.87
CA SER A 108 -2.56 5.84 -2.99
C SER A 108 -1.61 6.80 -2.29
N ALA A 109 -0.52 6.27 -1.75
CA ALA A 109 0.53 7.05 -1.13
C ALA A 109 1.90 6.46 -1.50
N GLU A 110 2.92 7.29 -1.39
CA GLU A 110 4.31 6.92 -1.65
C GLU A 110 5.18 7.34 -0.48
N THR A 111 6.21 6.56 -0.19
CA THR A 111 7.28 6.93 0.72
C THR A 111 8.63 6.44 0.21
N ARG A 112 9.70 7.05 0.72
CA ARG A 112 11.07 6.62 0.50
C ARG A 112 11.60 5.96 1.77
N VAL A 113 12.34 4.88 1.61
CA VAL A 113 12.92 4.13 2.72
C VAL A 113 14.29 3.60 2.37
N SER A 114 15.18 3.65 3.35
CA SER A 114 16.51 3.03 3.29
C SER A 114 16.51 1.77 4.15
N VAL A 115 16.93 0.65 3.57
CA VAL A 115 17.18 -0.62 4.25
C VAL A 115 18.69 -0.79 4.38
N ALA A 116 19.17 -1.12 5.58
CA ALA A 116 20.60 -1.17 5.92
C ALA A 116 21.08 -2.59 6.20
#